data_AF-A0A529HQP6-F1
#
_entry.id   AF-A0A529HQP6-F1
#
_cell.length_a   1.000
_cell.length_b   1.000
_cell.length_c   1.000
_cell.angle_alpha   90.00
_cell.angle_beta   90.00
_cell.angle_gamma   90.00
#
_symmetry.space_group_name_H-M   'P 1'
#
loop_
_entity.id
_entity.type
_entity.pdbx_description
1 polymer ?
#
loop_
_entity_poly.entity_id
_entity_poly.type
_entity_poly.pdbx_seq_one_letter_code
_entity_poly.pdbx_strand_id
1 'polypeptide(L)'
;PAAITGGITQINQLIGTAIASGQNSAVSSLAYADRIYQLPLGVVGVAVAIVLLPELSRALKSGNLIEAANLQNRSVEFTLFMTLPAAAALWVMSEPIVRLVYERG
;
A
#
# COMPACT_ATOMS: atom_id res chain seq x y z
N PRO A 1 12.70 3.97 14.45
CA PRO A 1 11.72 4.35 13.40
C PRO A 1 11.03 3.13 12.76
N ALA A 2 11.77 2.21 12.12
CA ALA A 2 11.21 0.99 11.52
C ALA A 2 10.48 0.07 12.51
N ALA A 3 10.97 -0.02 13.77
CA ALA A 3 10.32 -0.79 14.83
C ALA A 3 8.95 -0.23 15.26
N ILE A 4 8.74 1.09 15.17
CA ILE A 4 7.46 1.74 15.53
C ILE A 4 6.45 1.52 14.40
N THR A 5 6.88 1.70 13.14
CA THR A 5 6.04 1.46 11.97
C THR A 5 5.62 -0.01 11.85
N GLY A 6 6.52 -0.96 12.13
CA GLY A 6 6.22 -2.40 12.15
C GLY A 6 5.44 -2.88 13.38
N GLY A 7 5.45 -2.12 14.48
CA GLY A 7 4.65 -2.43 15.67
C GLY A 7 3.16 -2.20 15.44
N ILE A 8 2.81 -1.17 14.68
CA ILE A 8 1.41 -0.84 14.37
C ILE A 8 0.78 -1.92 13.48
N THR A 9 1.52 -2.44 12.50
CA THR A 9 1.03 -3.53 11.64
C THR A 9 0.87 -4.84 12.42
N GLN A 10 1.77 -5.13 13.37
CA GLN A 10 1.63 -6.30 14.25
C GLN A 10 0.44 -6.19 15.19
N ILE A 11 0.16 -5.01 15.74
CA ILE A 11 -1.04 -4.77 16.55
C ILE A 11 -2.31 -4.94 15.71
N ASN A 12 -2.32 -4.43 14.47
CA ASN A 12 -3.46 -4.56 13.58
C ASN A 12 -3.75 -6.04 13.24
N GLN A 13 -2.71 -6.84 13.02
CA GLN A 13 -2.88 -8.28 12.83
C GLN A 13 -3.31 -9.03 14.10
N LEU A 14 -2.80 -8.66 15.27
CA LEU A 14 -3.24 -9.24 16.55
C LEU A 14 -4.73 -8.97 16.80
N ILE A 15 -5.18 -7.74 16.56
CA ILE A 15 -6.59 -7.35 16.70
C ILE A 15 -7.45 -8.05 15.63
N GLY A 16 -7.00 -8.09 14.37
CA GLY A 16 -7.69 -8.79 13.30
C GLY A 16 -7.85 -10.29 13.57
N THR A 17 -6.82 -10.92 14.15
CA THR A 17 -6.85 -12.34 14.56
C THR A 17 -7.75 -12.56 15.77
N ALA A 18 -7.74 -11.63 16.74
CA ALA A 18 -8.62 -11.69 17.92
C ALA A 18 -10.11 -11.56 17.54
N ILE A 19 -10.45 -10.67 16.62
CA ILE A 19 -11.83 -10.50 16.10
C ILE A 19 -12.24 -11.72 15.25
N ALA A 20 -11.33 -12.23 14.41
CA ALA A 20 -11.61 -13.37 13.54
C ALA A 20 -11.60 -14.74 14.26
N SER A 21 -11.13 -14.81 15.51
CA SER A 21 -11.14 -16.03 16.34
C SER A 21 -12.54 -16.56 16.69
N GLY A 22 -13.59 -15.80 16.40
CA GLY A 22 -14.99 -16.23 16.52
C GLY A 22 -15.52 -17.09 15.36
N GLN A 23 -14.81 -17.19 14.22
CA GLN A 23 -15.27 -17.99 13.08
C GLN A 23 -14.09 -18.61 12.31
N ASN A 24 -14.04 -19.95 12.31
CA ASN A 24 -12.98 -20.74 11.68
C ASN A 24 -12.90 -20.45 10.16
N SER A 25 -11.72 -20.07 9.65
CA SER A 25 -11.38 -19.72 8.24
C SER A 25 -11.39 -18.24 7.82
N ALA A 26 -11.68 -17.28 8.72
CA ALA A 26 -11.62 -15.85 8.38
C ALA A 26 -10.20 -15.23 8.47
N VAL A 27 -9.31 -15.83 9.26
CA VAL A 27 -7.95 -15.31 9.50
C VAL A 27 -7.05 -15.50 8.27
N SER A 28 -7.15 -16.66 7.60
CA SER A 28 -6.34 -16.98 6.41
C SER A 28 -6.76 -16.12 5.21
N SER A 29 -8.06 -15.96 4.95
CA SER A 29 -8.57 -15.08 3.88
C SER A 29 -8.18 -13.61 4.09
N LEU A 30 -8.18 -13.12 5.33
CA LEU A 30 -7.72 -11.77 5.66
C LEU A 30 -6.21 -11.59 5.43
N ALA A 31 -5.38 -12.54 5.88
CA ALA A 31 -3.93 -12.50 5.66
C ALA A 31 -3.55 -12.57 4.17
N TYR A 32 -4.38 -13.22 3.37
CA TYR A 32 -4.19 -13.33 1.92
C TYR A 32 -4.63 -12.06 1.17
N ALA A 33 -5.74 -11.44 1.57
CA ALA A 33 -6.12 -10.12 1.08
C ALA A 33 -5.04 -9.06 1.38
N ASP A 34 -4.44 -9.12 2.57
CA ASP A 34 -3.37 -8.21 2.99
C ASP A 34 -2.13 -8.30 2.07
N ARG A 35 -1.74 -9.51 1.64
CA ARG A 35 -0.59 -9.70 0.74
C ARG A 35 -0.85 -9.16 -0.65
N ILE A 36 -2.05 -9.37 -1.19
CA ILE A 36 -2.44 -8.88 -2.51
C ILE A 36 -2.48 -7.34 -2.51
N TYR A 37 -2.97 -6.74 -1.43
CA TYR A 37 -2.99 -5.30 -1.24
C TYR A 37 -1.57 -4.68 -1.12
N GLN A 38 -0.62 -5.38 -0.49
CA GLN A 38 0.75 -4.91 -0.35
C GLN A 38 1.52 -4.85 -1.68
N LEU A 39 1.13 -5.61 -2.71
CA LEU A 39 1.83 -5.63 -3.99
C LEU A 39 1.78 -4.27 -4.72
N PRO A 40 0.61 -3.69 -5.03
CA PRO A 40 0.54 -2.36 -5.65
C PRO A 40 1.11 -1.27 -4.74
N LEU A 41 0.81 -1.35 -3.44
CA LEU A 41 1.23 -0.32 -2.49
C LEU A 41 2.76 -0.29 -2.32
N GLY A 42 3.40 -1.46 -2.31
CA GLY A 42 4.86 -1.59 -2.27
C GLY A 42 5.53 -1.08 -3.55
N VAL A 43 5.05 -1.48 -4.73
CA VAL A 43 5.66 -1.09 -6.00
C VAL A 43 5.52 0.42 -6.26
N VAL A 44 4.30 0.94 -6.16
CA VAL A 44 4.03 2.36 -6.42
C VAL A 44 4.65 3.23 -5.32
N GLY A 45 4.50 2.83 -4.06
CA GLY A 45 5.03 3.58 -2.92
C GLY A 45 6.56 3.71 -2.94
N VAL A 46 7.28 2.62 -3.26
CA VAL A 46 8.75 2.65 -3.37
C VAL A 46 9.21 3.47 -4.57
N ALA A 47 8.57 3.32 -5.73
CA ALA A 47 8.92 4.08 -6.94
C ALA A 47 8.73 5.59 -6.72
N VAL A 48 7.60 5.99 -6.15
CA VAL A 48 7.27 7.39 -5.81
C VAL A 48 8.27 7.93 -4.77
N ALA A 49 8.59 7.16 -3.73
CA ALA A 49 9.54 7.58 -2.70
C ALA A 49 10.96 7.79 -3.25
N ILE A 50 11.46 6.92 -4.12
CA ILE A 50 12.82 7.04 -4.67
C ILE A 50 12.94 8.29 -5.56
N VAL A 51 11.92 8.58 -6.36
CA VAL A 51 11.96 9.68 -7.34
C VAL A 51 11.68 11.03 -6.69
N LEU A 52 10.66 11.11 -5.83
CA LEU A 52 10.15 12.41 -5.35
C LEU A 52 10.83 12.90 -4.08
N LEU A 53 11.28 12.00 -3.21
CA LEU A 53 11.90 12.39 -1.95
C LEU A 53 13.19 13.22 -2.13
N PRO A 54 14.11 12.87 -3.07
CA PRO A 54 15.29 13.67 -3.35
C PRO A 54 14.95 15.04 -3.95
N GLU A 55 14.00 15.10 -4.87
CA GLU A 55 13.62 16.35 -5.54
C GLU A 55 12.90 17.30 -4.58
N LEU A 56 11.96 16.79 -3.76
CA LEU A 56 11.28 17.56 -2.73
C LEU A 56 12.26 18.10 -1.67
N SER A 57 13.23 17.28 -1.26
CA SER A 57 14.29 17.69 -0.33
C SER A 57 15.15 18.83 -0.90
N ARG A 58 15.47 18.79 -2.19
CA ARG A 58 16.20 19.86 -2.88
C ARG A 58 15.37 21.15 -2.97
N ALA A 59 14.10 21.05 -3.34
CA ALA A 59 13.19 22.20 -3.44
C ALA A 59 13.01 22.90 -2.09
N LEU A 60 12.76 22.14 -1.02
CA LEU A 60 12.64 22.67 0.34
C LEU A 60 13.93 23.31 0.83
N LYS A 61 15.09 22.69 0.57
CA LYS A 61 16.40 23.23 0.97
C LYS A 61 16.75 24.53 0.23
N SER A 62 16.24 24.71 -0.98
CA SER A 62 16.42 25.94 -1.76
C SER A 62 15.49 27.10 -1.34
N GLY A 63 14.58 26.88 -0.39
CA GLY A 63 13.59 27.87 0.05
C GLY A 63 12.45 28.11 -0.95
N ASN A 64 12.40 27.36 -2.07
CA ASN A 64 11.39 27.50 -3.10
C ASN A 64 10.14 26.68 -2.75
N LEU A 65 9.31 27.22 -1.85
CA LEU A 65 8.10 26.56 -1.36
C LEU A 65 7.04 26.33 -2.44
N ILE A 66 7.00 27.18 -3.47
CA ILE A 66 6.07 27.03 -4.61
C ILE A 66 6.45 25.78 -5.41
N GLU A 67 7.75 25.60 -5.68
CA GLU A 67 8.24 24.41 -6.37
C GLU A 67 8.03 23.14 -5.54
N ALA A 68 8.25 23.21 -4.23
CA ALA A 68 7.96 22.08 -3.34
C ALA A 68 6.47 21.68 -3.35
N ALA A 69 5.55 22.65 -3.34
CA ALA A 69 4.12 22.40 -3.44
C ALA A 69 3.71 21.80 -4.79
N ASN A 70 4.30 22.29 -5.90
CA ASN A 70 4.08 21.73 -7.22
C ASN A 70 4.56 20.28 -7.33
N LEU A 71 5.76 19.97 -6.81
CA LEU A 71 6.27 18.59 -6.75
C LEU A 71 5.35 17.68 -5.93
N GLN A 72 4.83 18.19 -4.81
CA GLN A 72 3.93 17.42 -3.96
C GLN A 72 2.57 17.17 -4.63
N ASN A 73 2.00 18.15 -5.35
CA ASN A 73 0.77 17.91 -6.10
C ASN A 73 1.00 16.90 -7.23
N ARG A 74 2.11 17.02 -7.96
CA ARG A 74 2.43 16.12 -9.06
C ARG A 74 2.72 14.70 -8.59
N SER A 75 3.32 14.53 -7.41
CA SER A 75 3.51 13.22 -6.80
C SER A 75 2.21 12.55 -6.42
N VAL A 76 1.31 13.30 -5.80
CA VAL A 76 -0.03 12.81 -5.42
C VAL A 76 -0.81 12.41 -6.66
N GLU A 77 -0.80 13.24 -7.70
CA GLU A 77 -1.46 12.96 -8.98
C GLU A 77 -0.91 11.68 -9.62
N PHE A 78 0.41 11.53 -9.72
CA PHE A 78 1.03 10.33 -10.29
C PHE A 78 0.74 9.07 -9.45
N THR A 79 0.75 9.21 -8.13
CA THR A 79 0.43 8.11 -7.20
C THR A 79 -1.03 7.68 -7.37
N LEU A 80 -1.97 8.62 -7.45
CA LEU A 80 -3.38 8.34 -7.73
C LEU A 80 -3.57 7.70 -9.10
N PHE A 81 -2.89 8.23 -10.12
CA PHE A 81 -2.95 7.69 -11.47
C PHE A 81 -2.48 6.24 -11.56
N MET A 82 -1.51 5.82 -10.74
CA MET A 82 -1.08 4.43 -10.68
C MET A 82 -1.94 3.56 -9.74
N THR A 83 -2.36 4.09 -8.60
CA THR A 83 -3.09 3.31 -7.59
C THR A 83 -4.57 3.10 -7.94
N LEU A 84 -5.23 4.06 -8.59
CA LEU A 84 -6.62 3.92 -9.03
C LEU A 84 -6.86 2.76 -10.01
N PRO A 85 -6.12 2.63 -11.13
CA PRO A 85 -6.29 1.50 -12.03
C PRO A 85 -5.84 0.19 -11.38
N ALA A 86 -4.81 0.20 -10.52
CA ALA A 86 -4.42 -0.99 -9.76
C ALA A 86 -5.53 -1.45 -8.80
N ALA A 87 -6.20 -0.52 -8.10
CA ALA A 87 -7.34 -0.81 -7.24
C ALA A 87 -8.53 -1.35 -8.05
N ALA A 88 -8.82 -0.74 -9.20
CA ALA A 88 -9.88 -1.23 -10.09
C ALA A 88 -9.56 -2.63 -10.63
N ALA A 89 -8.32 -2.89 -11.05
CA ALA A 89 -7.88 -4.20 -11.52
C ALA A 89 -7.97 -5.25 -10.41
N LEU A 90 -7.52 -4.95 -9.19
CA LEU A 90 -7.67 -5.84 -8.05
C LEU A 90 -9.14 -6.10 -7.70
N TRP A 91 -10.00 -5.10 -7.82
CA TRP A 91 -11.42 -5.26 -7.56
C TRP A 91 -12.09 -6.21 -8.57
N VAL A 92 -11.85 -5.98 -9.87
CA VAL A 92 -12.40 -6.80 -10.96
C VAL A 92 -11.80 -8.22 -10.95
N MET A 93 -10.50 -8.35 -10.66
CA MET A 93 -9.80 -9.63 -10.67
C MET A 93 -9.78 -10.33 -9.31
N SER A 94 -10.54 -9.84 -8.33
CA SER A 94 -10.58 -10.39 -6.98
C SER A 94 -10.87 -11.89 -6.97
N GLU A 95 -11.90 -12.33 -7.69
CA GLU A 95 -12.31 -13.74 -7.79
C GLU A 95 -11.28 -14.64 -8.50
N PRO A 96 -10.76 -14.29 -9.71
CA PRO A 96 -9.73 -15.10 -10.35
C PRO A 96 -8.38 -15.10 -9.60
N ILE A 97 -7.99 -14.03 -8.90
CA ILE A 97 -6.77 -14.02 -8.09
C ILE A 97 -6.89 -15.01 -6.93
N VAL A 98 -8.02 -15.00 -6.21
CA VAL A 98 -8.28 -15.94 -5.11
C VAL A 98 -8.30 -17.38 -5.65
N ARG A 99 -8.96 -17.64 -6.79
CA ARG A 99 -8.95 -18.96 -7.43
C ARG A 99 -7.54 -19.40 -7.84
N LEU A 100 -6.76 -18.53 -8.49
CA LEU A 100 -5.44 -18.90 -9.00
C LEU A 100 -4.44 -19.22 -7.87
N VAL A 101 -4.56 -18.52 -6.74
CA VAL A 101 -3.66 -18.67 -5.59
C VAL A 101 -4.11 -19.78 -4.64
N TYR A 102 -5.41 -20.06 -4.51
CA TYR A 102 -5.95 -21.04 -3.55
C TYR A 102 -6.62 -22.29 -4.14
N GLU A 103 -7.08 -22.30 -5.39
CA GLU A 103 -7.66 -23.52 -6.00
C GLU A 103 -6.60 -24.48 -6.58
N ARG A 104 -5.30 -24.12 -6.54
CA ARG A 104 -4.19 -25.05 -6.88
C ARG A 104 -3.42 -25.55 -5.65
N GLY A 105 -4.05 -25.56 -4.49
CA GLY A 105 -3.59 -26.20 -3.25
C GLY A 105 -4.66 -27.12 -2.68
#